data_AF-A0A8X6X9K2-F1
#
_entry.id   AF-A0A8X6X9K2-F1
#
_cell.length_a   1.000
_cell.length_b   1.000
_cell.length_c   1.000
_cell.angle_alpha   90.00
_cell.angle_beta   90.00
_cell.angle_gamma   90.00
#
_symmetry.space_group_name_H-M   'P 1'
#
loop_
_entity.id
_entity.type
_entity.pdbx_description
1 polymer ?
#
loop_
_entity_poly.entity_id
_entity_poly.type
_entity_poly.pdbx_seq_one_letter_code
_entity_poly.pdbx_strand_id
1 'polypeptide(L)'
;MRPNETVFQYLVAIRELANRGQRFLDEISIMEYCINGIPDSPSNKLILYGCTTIQEFKEKLGIYDKIFQNKSKNRSSYDTSRNPNFSSHRRDVEIDTGSQVTLMKESVWNQLGSPSLINSGNILTGFGLSKTNVIGSFNSTVTIDNQDLPVKI
;
A
#
# COMPACT_ATOMS: atom_id res chain seq x y z
N MET A 1 -4.98 -1.66 -0.36
CA MET A 1 -3.88 -2.55 -0.81
C MET A 1 -2.62 -1.73 -1.03
N ARG A 2 -1.46 -2.16 -0.54
CA ARG A 2 -0.18 -1.47 -0.80
C ARG A 2 0.29 -1.72 -2.25
N PRO A 3 1.05 -0.82 -2.89
CA PRO A 3 1.39 -0.91 -4.32
C PRO A 3 2.25 -2.13 -4.72
N ASN A 4 3.00 -2.71 -3.78
CA ASN A 4 3.82 -3.92 -4.00
C ASN A 4 3.26 -5.16 -3.28
N GLU A 5 2.05 -5.05 -2.73
CA GLU A 5 1.41 -6.13 -2.00
C GLU A 5 0.53 -6.92 -2.96
N THR A 6 0.70 -8.23 -2.97
CA THR A 6 -0.19 -9.08 -3.76
C THR A 6 -1.60 -9.04 -3.15
N VAL A 7 -2.61 -9.26 -3.97
CA VAL A 7 -4.01 -9.29 -3.51
C VAL A 7 -4.18 -10.33 -2.38
N PHE A 8 -3.39 -11.42 -2.44
CA PHE A 8 -3.39 -12.46 -1.41
C PHE A 8 -2.77 -11.99 -0.09
N GLN A 9 -1.64 -11.28 -0.13
CA GLN A 9 -1.03 -10.69 1.06
C GLN A 9 -1.97 -9.66 1.72
N TYR A 10 -2.66 -8.87 0.90
CA TYR A 10 -3.67 -7.93 1.37
C TYR A 10 -4.82 -8.64 2.10
N LEU A 11 -5.35 -9.75 1.56
CA LEU A 11 -6.36 -10.57 2.23
C LEU A 11 -5.90 -11.07 3.60
N VAL A 12 -4.65 -11.55 3.70
CA VAL A 12 -4.08 -12.05 4.97
C VAL A 12 -4.01 -10.93 6.00
N ALA A 13 -3.54 -9.75 5.60
CA ALA A 13 -3.45 -8.59 6.49
C ALA A 13 -4.83 -8.14 7.00
N ILE A 14 -5.85 -8.08 6.14
CA ILE A 14 -7.21 -7.71 6.55
C ILE A 14 -7.81 -8.74 7.52
N ARG A 15 -7.59 -10.04 7.26
CA ARG A 15 -8.05 -11.10 8.16
C ARG A 15 -7.39 -11.01 9.53
N GLU A 16 -6.11 -10.68 9.56
CA GLU A 16 -5.37 -10.50 10.81
C GLU A 16 -5.90 -9.30 11.61
N LEU A 17 -6.16 -8.17 10.95
CA LEU A 17 -6.77 -6.99 11.58
C LEU A 17 -8.18 -7.30 12.11
N ALA A 18 -8.98 -8.05 11.36
CA ALA A 18 -10.31 -8.49 11.80
C ALA A 18 -10.22 -9.37 13.07
N ASN A 19 -9.27 -10.31 13.10
CA ASN A 19 -9.06 -11.19 14.26
C ASN A 19 -8.52 -10.45 15.49
N ARG A 20 -7.61 -9.47 15.31
CA ARG A 20 -7.05 -8.67 16.40
C ARG A 20 -8.05 -7.68 17.00
N GLY A 21 -9.04 -7.24 16.21
CA GLY A 21 -10.01 -6.23 16.61
C GLY A 21 -11.13 -6.67 17.55
N GLN A 22 -11.17 -7.94 17.99
CA GLN A 22 -12.25 -8.52 18.84
C GLN A 22 -13.69 -8.29 18.32
N ARG A 23 -13.84 -7.86 17.06
CA ARG A 23 -15.13 -7.61 16.44
C ARG A 23 -15.41 -8.78 15.51
N PHE A 24 -16.47 -9.52 15.79
CA PHE A 24 -16.90 -10.63 14.95
C PHE A 24 -17.38 -10.07 13.61
N LEU A 25 -16.46 -9.97 12.66
CA LEU A 25 -16.78 -9.60 11.29
C LEU A 25 -17.14 -10.88 10.55
N ASP A 26 -18.29 -10.86 9.89
CA ASP A 26 -18.71 -11.91 8.99
C ASP A 26 -17.77 -12.00 7.78
N GLU A 27 -17.63 -13.21 7.22
CA GLU A 27 -16.74 -13.46 6.09
C GLU A 27 -17.11 -12.61 4.87
N ILE A 28 -18.40 -12.30 4.70
CA ILE A 28 -18.91 -11.46 3.60
C ILE A 28 -18.38 -10.03 3.75
N SER A 29 -18.48 -9.43 4.93
CA SER A 29 -17.90 -8.11 5.21
C SER A 29 -16.38 -8.07 4.97
N ILE A 30 -15.65 -9.12 5.35
CA ILE A 30 -14.20 -9.21 5.10
C ILE A 30 -13.91 -9.25 3.60
N MET A 31 -14.65 -10.06 2.84
CA MET A 31 -14.49 -10.17 1.38
C MET A 31 -14.85 -8.86 0.68
N GLU A 32 -15.95 -8.22 1.05
CA GLU A 32 -16.38 -6.94 0.47
C GLU A 32 -15.36 -5.83 0.75
N TYR A 33 -14.85 -5.75 1.98
CA TYR A 33 -13.77 -4.83 2.33
C TYR A 33 -12.51 -5.09 1.48
N CYS A 34 -12.16 -6.36 1.26
CA CYS A 34 -11.04 -6.72 0.41
C CYS A 34 -11.25 -6.27 -1.04
N ILE A 35 -12.43 -6.53 -1.64
CA ILE A 35 -12.74 -6.14 -3.03
C ILE A 35 -12.72 -4.62 -3.21
N ASN A 36 -13.28 -3.89 -2.24
CA ASN A 36 -13.30 -2.42 -2.27
C ASN A 36 -11.90 -1.82 -2.11
N GLY A 37 -11.02 -2.49 -1.36
CA GLY A 37 -9.64 -2.07 -1.15
C GLY A 37 -8.66 -2.36 -2.29
N ILE A 38 -9.09 -3.05 -3.36
CA ILE A 38 -8.29 -3.28 -4.57
C ILE A 38 -8.40 -2.04 -5.50
N PRO A 39 -7.28 -1.37 -5.82
CA PRO A 39 -7.24 -0.17 -6.66
C PRO A 39 -7.33 -0.51 -8.15
N ASP A 40 -8.42 -1.17 -8.55
CA ASP A 40 -8.70 -1.54 -9.94
C ASP A 40 -10.14 -1.15 -10.31
N SER A 41 -10.45 -1.10 -11.61
CA SER A 41 -11.79 -0.77 -12.08
C SER A 41 -12.80 -1.82 -11.64
N PRO A 42 -14.06 -1.45 -11.34
CA PRO A 42 -15.10 -2.40 -10.94
C PRO A 42 -15.29 -3.55 -11.95
N SER A 43 -15.17 -3.25 -13.24
CA SER A 43 -15.25 -4.25 -14.32
C SER A 43 -14.17 -5.33 -14.22
N ASN A 44 -12.98 -4.96 -13.76
CA ASN A 44 -11.88 -5.92 -13.59
C ASN A 44 -12.05 -6.75 -12.33
N LYS A 45 -12.75 -6.21 -11.33
CA LYS A 45 -13.10 -6.87 -10.07
C LYS A 45 -14.35 -7.74 -10.18
N LEU A 46 -15.02 -7.75 -11.34
CA LEU A 46 -16.28 -8.48 -11.57
C LEU A 46 -16.20 -9.95 -11.12
N ILE A 47 -15.07 -10.61 -11.40
CA ILE A 47 -14.82 -12.01 -11.05
C ILE A 47 -14.81 -12.27 -9.53
N LEU A 48 -14.50 -11.26 -8.72
CA LEU A 48 -14.43 -11.38 -7.27
C LEU A 48 -15.81 -11.21 -6.61
N TYR A 49 -16.77 -10.58 -7.31
CA TYR A 49 -18.14 -10.47 -6.82
C TYR A 49 -18.86 -11.84 -6.91
N GLY A 50 -19.75 -12.09 -5.96
CA GLY A 50 -20.51 -13.35 -5.87
C GLY A 50 -19.74 -14.51 -5.25
N CYS A 51 -18.62 -14.26 -4.56
CA CYS A 51 -18.04 -15.26 -3.66
C CYS A 51 -18.83 -15.29 -2.36
N THR A 52 -19.23 -16.48 -1.90
CA THR A 52 -19.97 -16.64 -0.64
C THR A 52 -19.12 -17.21 0.49
N THR A 53 -17.98 -17.81 0.14
CA THR A 53 -17.02 -18.36 1.10
C THR A 53 -15.62 -17.83 0.85
N ILE A 54 -14.79 -17.77 1.90
CA ILE A 54 -13.37 -17.42 1.79
C ILE A 54 -12.63 -18.35 0.80
N GLN A 55 -13.02 -19.62 0.72
CA GLN A 55 -12.37 -20.60 -0.14
C GLN A 55 -12.58 -20.25 -1.62
N GLU A 56 -13.82 -20.02 -2.03
CA GLU A 56 -14.15 -19.53 -3.39
C GLU A 56 -13.43 -18.22 -3.68
N PHE A 57 -13.40 -17.31 -2.70
CA PHE A 57 -12.74 -16.02 -2.85
C PHE A 57 -11.25 -16.16 -3.14
N LYS A 58 -10.54 -17.07 -2.45
CA LYS A 58 -9.12 -17.36 -2.70
C LYS A 58 -8.86 -17.90 -4.10
N GLU A 59 -9.70 -18.81 -4.57
CA GLU A 59 -9.57 -19.40 -5.91
C GLU A 59 -9.77 -18.34 -7.00
N LYS A 60 -10.83 -17.53 -6.88
CA LYS A 60 -11.09 -16.42 -7.82
C LYS A 60 -10.03 -15.32 -7.73
N LEU A 61 -9.43 -15.10 -6.54
CA LEU A 61 -8.28 -14.19 -6.38
C LEU A 61 -7.10 -14.62 -7.24
N GLY A 62 -6.79 -15.93 -7.28
CA GLY A 62 -5.70 -16.46 -8.08
C GLY A 62 -5.94 -16.30 -9.58
N ILE A 63 -7.20 -16.40 -10.02
CA ILE A 63 -7.58 -16.12 -11.41
C ILE A 63 -7.46 -14.62 -11.71
N TYR A 64 -7.94 -13.77 -10.80
CA TYR A 64 -7.83 -12.32 -10.90
C TYR A 64 -6.38 -11.86 -11.03
N ASP A 65 -5.47 -12.41 -10.21
CA ASP A 65 -4.04 -12.05 -10.23
C ASP A 65 -3.38 -12.40 -11.59
N LYS A 66 -3.72 -13.56 -12.17
CA LYS A 66 -3.27 -13.94 -13.52
C LYS A 66 -3.77 -12.97 -14.60
N ILE A 67 -5.03 -12.54 -14.51
CA ILE A 67 -5.62 -11.56 -15.45
C ILE A 67 -4.95 -10.19 -15.28
N PHE A 68 -4.68 -9.77 -14.05
CA PHE A 68 -4.03 -8.51 -13.71
C PHE A 68 -2.60 -8.46 -14.27
N GLN A 69 -1.80 -9.51 -14.08
CA GLN A 69 -0.44 -9.59 -14.63
C GLN A 69 -0.41 -9.58 -16.16
N ASN A 70 -1.40 -10.21 -16.82
CA ASN A 70 -1.51 -10.19 -18.27
C ASN A 70 -1.87 -8.79 -18.83
N LYS A 71 -2.60 -7.96 -18.08
CA LYS A 71 -2.89 -6.57 -18.47
C LYS A 71 -1.66 -5.67 -18.40
N SER A 72 -0.79 -5.87 -17.41
CA SER A 72 0.48 -5.14 -17.28
C SER A 72 1.40 -5.37 -18.50
N LYS A 73 1.50 -6.63 -18.97
CA LYS A 73 2.33 -6.99 -20.13
C LYS A 73 1.81 -6.42 -21.46
N ASN A 74 0.49 -6.34 -21.65
CA ASN A 74 -0.12 -5.84 -22.90
C ASN A 74 -0.09 -4.32 -23.08
N ARG A 75 0.24 -3.53 -22.05
CA ARG A 75 0.38 -2.06 -22.19
C ARG A 75 1.73 -1.62 -22.78
N SER A 76 2.69 -2.52 -22.92
CA SER A 76 4.05 -2.19 -23.40
C SER A 76 4.20 -2.22 -24.93
N SER A 77 3.10 -2.28 -25.71
CA SER A 77 3.16 -2.39 -27.18
C SER A 77 2.25 -1.43 -27.97
N TYR A 78 1.84 -0.29 -27.40
CA TYR A 78 1.29 0.81 -28.22
C TYR A 78 2.30 1.94 -28.37
N ASP A 79 2.94 1.89 -29.52
CA ASP A 79 3.91 2.81 -30.09
C ASP A 79 3.33 4.20 -30.39
N THR A 80 4.14 5.20 -30.05
CA THR A 80 4.32 6.54 -30.62
C THR A 80 3.49 6.89 -31.87
N SER A 81 2.46 7.73 -31.72
CA SER A 81 2.10 8.83 -32.64
C SER A 81 0.73 9.42 -32.30
N ARG A 82 0.68 10.59 -31.64
CA ARG A 82 -0.45 11.54 -31.77
C ARG A 82 -0.14 12.92 -31.14
N ASN A 83 0.16 13.87 -32.02
CA ASN A 83 -0.16 15.31 -32.05
C ASN A 83 0.01 16.18 -30.76
N PRO A 84 0.87 17.23 -30.76
CA PRO A 84 1.17 18.04 -29.57
C PRO A 84 0.14 19.13 -29.18
N ASN A 85 -1.06 19.17 -29.76
CA ASN A 85 -1.99 20.31 -29.58
C ASN A 85 -3.28 20.01 -28.80
N PHE A 86 -3.18 19.44 -27.59
CA PHE A 86 -4.30 19.45 -26.65
C PHE A 86 -3.86 19.89 -25.25
N SER A 87 -3.94 21.19 -25.02
CA SER A 87 -3.96 21.78 -23.68
C SER A 87 -5.35 21.60 -23.06
N SER A 88 -5.50 20.68 -22.10
CA SER A 88 -6.41 20.87 -20.96
C SER A 88 -6.39 19.71 -19.96
N HIS A 89 -6.21 20.07 -18.68
CA HIS A 89 -6.42 19.29 -17.46
C HIS A 89 -5.35 18.25 -17.08
N ARG A 90 -4.23 18.78 -16.59
CA ARG A 90 -3.39 18.11 -15.58
C ARG A 90 -4.25 17.77 -14.36
N ARG A 91 -4.63 16.52 -14.19
CA ARG A 91 -5.04 15.94 -12.91
C ARG A 91 -4.00 14.91 -12.50
N ASP A 92 -2.82 15.41 -12.17
CA ASP A 92 -1.86 14.67 -11.36
C ASP A 92 -2.27 14.93 -9.90
N VAL A 93 -3.04 14.03 -9.29
CA VAL A 93 -2.99 13.84 -7.83
C VAL A 93 -3.05 12.35 -7.55
N GLU A 94 -1.88 11.75 -7.73
CA GLU A 94 -1.45 10.51 -7.12
C GLU A 94 -1.39 10.73 -5.60
N ILE A 95 -2.38 10.23 -4.84
CA ILE A 95 -2.23 10.12 -3.39
C ILE A 95 -1.58 8.77 -3.11
N ASP A 96 -0.27 8.80 -3.23
CA ASP A 96 0.68 7.84 -2.71
C ASP A 96 0.76 7.99 -1.18
N THR A 97 0.44 6.95 -0.43
CA THR A 97 0.98 6.79 0.94
C THR A 97 1.72 5.46 1.07
N GLY A 98 2.26 4.94 -0.03
CA GLY A 98 3.35 3.97 -0.06
C GLY A 98 4.66 4.59 0.44
N SER A 99 4.62 5.34 1.55
CA SER A 99 5.79 5.98 2.13
C SER A 99 6.81 4.91 2.44
N GLN A 100 7.91 4.94 1.69
CA GLN A 100 9.12 4.15 1.95
C GLN A 100 9.84 4.60 3.22
N VAL A 101 9.28 5.59 3.93
CA VAL A 101 9.88 6.28 5.08
C VAL A 101 8.96 6.14 6.28
N THR A 102 9.51 5.63 7.38
CA THR A 102 8.84 5.59 8.68
C THR A 102 9.11 6.89 9.42
N LEU A 103 8.08 7.61 9.84
CA LEU A 103 8.23 8.87 10.58
C LEU A 103 8.10 8.63 12.08
N MET A 104 9.02 9.20 12.85
CA MET A 104 9.03 9.12 14.32
C MET A 104 9.07 10.52 14.92
N LYS A 105 8.25 10.75 15.96
CA LYS A 105 8.31 11.99 16.74
C LYS A 105 9.57 12.03 17.60
N GLU A 106 10.15 13.21 17.76
CA GLU A 106 11.31 13.45 18.62
C GLU A 106 11.11 12.93 20.05
N SER A 107 9.92 13.10 20.63
CA SER A 107 9.62 12.59 21.97
C SER A 107 9.76 11.07 22.08
N VAL A 108 9.43 10.34 21.01
CA VAL A 108 9.57 8.88 20.95
C VAL A 108 11.04 8.50 20.71
N TRP A 109 11.76 9.24 19.88
CA TRP A 109 13.21 9.07 19.69
C TRP A 109 13.99 9.25 21.02
N ASN A 110 13.61 10.24 21.83
CA ASN A 110 14.17 10.44 23.17
C ASN A 110 13.89 9.23 24.09
N GLN A 111 12.69 8.65 24.01
CA GLN A 111 12.34 7.44 24.78
C GLN A 111 13.15 6.21 24.34
N LEU A 112 13.61 6.16 23.09
CA LEU A 112 14.50 5.11 22.57
C LEU A 112 15.97 5.30 22.99
N GLY A 113 16.28 6.28 23.84
CA GLY A 113 17.65 6.55 24.29
C GLY A 113 18.46 7.41 23.32
N SER A 114 17.78 8.15 22.43
CA SER A 114 18.40 9.14 21.54
C SER A 114 19.52 8.55 20.65
N PRO A 115 19.24 7.49 19.88
CA PRO A 115 20.24 6.90 18.98
C PRO A 115 20.78 7.92 17.97
N SER A 116 22.07 7.84 17.65
CA SER A 116 22.75 8.84 16.83
C SER A 116 22.07 9.06 15.48
N LEU A 117 21.80 10.33 15.18
CA LEU A 117 21.13 10.73 13.96
C LEU A 117 22.13 11.01 12.83
N ILE A 118 21.80 10.56 11.64
CA ILE A 118 22.44 10.95 10.40
C ILE A 118 21.65 12.15 9.85
N ASN A 119 22.31 13.30 9.75
CA ASN A 119 21.71 14.48 9.15
C ASN A 119 21.47 14.21 7.66
N SER A 120 20.21 14.30 7.25
CA SER A 120 19.79 14.04 5.89
C SER A 120 19.29 15.29 5.16
N GLY A 121 19.14 16.44 5.84
CA GLY A 121 18.65 17.69 5.25
C GLY A 121 17.22 17.61 4.68
N ASN A 122 16.48 16.57 5.03
CA ASN A 122 15.17 16.29 4.46
C ASN A 122 14.11 17.27 4.99
N ILE A 123 13.23 17.73 4.09
CA ILE A 123 12.05 18.53 4.43
C ILE A 123 10.83 17.76 3.97
N LEU A 124 9.90 17.51 4.89
CA LEU A 124 8.61 16.93 4.57
C LEU A 124 7.65 18.04 4.15
N THR A 125 7.00 17.85 3.01
CA THR A 125 5.96 18.75 2.50
C THR A 125 4.61 18.08 2.58
N GLY A 126 3.68 18.66 3.34
CA GLY A 126 2.32 18.16 3.51
C GLY A 126 1.29 18.88 2.65
N PHE A 127 0.04 18.45 2.77
CA PHE A 127 -1.09 19.13 2.16
C PHE A 127 -1.16 20.59 2.65
N GLY A 128 -1.55 21.51 1.76
CA GLY A 128 -1.52 22.95 2.05
C GLY A 128 -0.11 23.57 2.03
N LEU A 129 0.88 22.91 1.42
CA LEU A 129 2.28 23.37 1.29
C LEU A 129 2.99 23.56 2.65
N SER A 130 2.51 22.90 3.70
CA SER A 130 3.17 22.89 5.00
C SER A 130 4.53 22.21 4.89
N LYS A 131 5.56 22.82 5.48
CA LYS A 131 6.95 22.30 5.47
C LYS A 131 7.37 21.94 6.88
N THR A 132 7.96 20.77 7.07
CA THR A 132 8.52 20.33 8.34
C THR A 132 9.95 19.84 8.13
N ASN A 133 10.90 20.45 8.85
CA ASN A 133 12.29 20.02 8.80
C ASN A 133 12.46 18.72 9.59
N VAL A 134 13.11 17.73 8.98
CA VAL A 134 13.46 16.48 9.64
C VAL A 134 14.78 16.67 10.38
N ILE A 135 14.83 16.23 11.64
CA ILE A 135 16.01 16.39 12.50
C ILE A 135 17.15 15.43 12.06
N GLY A 136 16.79 14.25 11.56
CA GLY A 136 17.72 13.28 11.01
C GLY A 136 17.05 11.94 10.76
N SER A 137 17.85 10.96 10.37
CA SER A 137 17.43 9.57 10.18
C SER A 137 18.41 8.62 10.85
N PHE A 138 17.98 7.44 11.25
CA PHE A 138 18.85 6.41 11.81
C PHE A 138 18.45 5.02 11.31
N ASN A 139 19.41 4.08 11.34
CA ASN A 139 19.12 2.68 11.09
C ASN A 139 18.88 1.98 12.42
N SER A 140 17.89 1.10 12.45
CA SER A 140 17.52 0.30 13.61
C SER A 140 17.26 -1.15 13.18
N THR A 141 17.11 -2.04 14.14
CA THR A 141 16.70 -3.43 13.91
C THR A 141 15.41 -3.69 14.69
N VAL A 142 14.43 -4.29 14.02
CA VAL A 142 13.18 -4.72 14.65
C VAL A 142 13.17 -6.24 14.68
N THR A 143 13.04 -6.81 15.87
CA THR A 143 12.93 -8.27 16.05
C THR A 143 11.46 -8.69 15.96
N ILE A 144 11.15 -9.60 15.03
CA ILE A 144 9.82 -10.21 14.89
C ILE A 144 10.02 -11.72 14.75
N ASP A 145 9.32 -12.52 15.55
CA ASP A 145 9.41 -13.99 15.54
C ASP A 145 10.86 -14.53 15.63
N ASN A 146 11.67 -13.89 16.49
CA ASN A 146 13.10 -14.16 16.67
C ASN A 146 13.97 -13.91 15.41
N GLN A 147 13.49 -13.10 14.47
CA GLN A 147 14.26 -12.62 13.32
C GLN A 147 14.47 -11.12 13.42
N ASP A 148 15.73 -10.70 13.32
CA ASP A 148 16.10 -9.29 13.31
C ASP A 148 16.04 -8.73 11.89
N LEU A 149 15.18 -7.75 11.68
CA LEU A 149 14.99 -7.08 10.40
C LEU A 149 15.56 -5.66 10.47
N PRO A 150 16.46 -5.26 9.55
CA PRO A 150 16.97 -3.90 9.50
C PRO A 150 15.90 -2.94 8.98
N VAL A 151 15.77 -1.79 9.64
CA VAL A 151 14.81 -0.74 9.30
C VAL A 151 15.51 0.60 9.30
N LYS A 152 15.18 1.46 8.32
CA LYS A 152 15.61 2.86 8.28
C LYS A 152 14.45 3.75 8.69
N ILE A 153 14.69 4.60 9.69
CA ILE A 153 13.69 5.50 10.28
C ILE A 153 14.19 6.93 10.10
#